data_AF-A0A316A066-F1
#
_entry.id   AF-A0A316A066-F1
#
_cell.length_a   1.000
_cell.length_b   1.000
_cell.length_c   1.000
_cell.angle_alpha   90.00
_cell.angle_beta   90.00
_cell.angle_gamma   90.00
#
_symmetry.space_group_name_H-M   'P 1'
#
loop_
_entity.id
_entity.type
_entity.pdbx_description
1 polymer ?
#
loop_
_entity_poly.entity_id
_entity_poly.type
_entity_poly.pdbx_seq_one_letter_code
_entity_poly.pdbx_strand_id
1 'polypeptide(L)' 'MFYVGIDIAKQTHFASIMNSDGEILVKPFSFTNDYSG' A
#
# COMPACT_ATOMS: atom_id res chain seq x y z
N MET A 1 3.43 -1.19 -16.36
CA MET A 1 2.44 -1.89 -15.51
C MET A 1 2.63 -1.40 -14.08
N PHE A 2 1.55 -1.23 -13.31
CA PHE A 2 1.65 -0.83 -11.91
C PHE A 2 1.40 -2.03 -11.02
N TYR A 3 2.20 -2.15 -9.97
CA TYR A 3 2.05 -3.17 -8.93
C TYR A 3 1.75 -2.46 -7.62
N VAL A 4 0.72 -2.93 -6.93
CA VAL A 4 0.30 -2.40 -5.63
C VAL A 4 0.60 -3.47 -4.60
N GLY A 5 1.50 -3.18 -3.66
CA GLY A 5 1.74 -4.02 -2.50
C GLY A 5 0.86 -3.55 -1.35
N ILE A 6 0.04 -4.43 -0.78
CA ILE A 6 -0.78 -4.13 0.40
C ILE A 6 -0.41 -5.11 1.50
N ASP A 7 0.09 -4.58 2.62
CA ASP A 7 0.28 -5.31 3.86
C ASP A 7 -0.93 -5.09 4.78
N ILE A 8 -1.62 -6.18 5.11
CA ILE A 8 -2.92 -6.17 5.81
C ILE A 8 -2.70 -6.60 7.26
N ALA A 9 -2.68 -5.63 8.19
CA ALA A 9 -2.76 -5.89 9.63
C ALA A 9 -4.19 -5.67 10.17
N LYS A 10 -4.41 -6.02 11.45
CA LYS A 10 -5.76 -6.09 12.04
C LYS A 10 -6.53 -4.76 12.01
N GLN A 11 -5.87 -3.64 12.27
CA GLN A 11 -6.50 -2.31 12.39
C GLN A 11 -5.85 -1.25 11.49
N THR A 12 -4.81 -1.64 10.75
CA THR A 12 -4.03 -0.72 9.91
C THR A 12 -3.52 -1.50 8.72
N HIS A 13 -3.47 -0.87 7.56
CA HIS A 13 -2.90 -1.42 6.35
C HIS A 13 -1.79 -0.51 5.86
N PHE A 14 -0.85 -1.08 5.12
CA PHE A 14 0.22 -0.35 4.46
C PHE A 14 0.14 -0.61 2.96
N ALA A 15 0.22 0.43 2.15
CA ALA A 15 0.23 0.31 0.70
C ALA A 15 1.46 0.98 0.08
N SER A 16 1.99 0.37 -0.98
CA SER A 16 3.03 0.97 -1.84
C SER A 16 2.71 0.70 -3.30
N ILE A 17 3.21 1.58 -4.18
CA ILE A 17 3.01 1.46 -5.63
C ILE A 17 4.37 1.46 -6.31
N MET A 18 4.60 0.48 -7.17
CA MET A 18 5.81 0.35 -7.96
C MET A 18 5.51 0.10 -9.45
N ASN A 19 6.44 0.46 -10.34
CA ASN A 19 6.37 0.12 -11.76
C ASN A 19 6.98 -1.26 -12.04
N SER A 20 6.96 -1.67 -13.32
CA SER A 20 7.56 -2.92 -13.79
C SER A 20 9.08 -2.98 -13.68
N ASP A 21 9.73 -1.85 -13.50
CA ASP A 21 11.18 -1.74 -13.36
C ASP A 21 11.61 -1.81 -11.88
N GLY A 22 10.64 -1.96 -10.96
CA GLY A 22 10.86 -2.06 -9.52
C GLY A 22 11.02 -0.71 -8.81
N GLU A 23 10.79 0.40 -9.50
CA GLU A 23 10.86 1.73 -8.91
C GLU A 23 9.61 2.02 -8.07
N ILE A 24 9.81 2.48 -6.83
CA ILE A 24 8.72 2.92 -5.96
C ILE A 24 8.24 4.29 -6.42
N LEU A 25 7.02 4.33 -6.96
CA LEU A 25 6.37 5.53 -7.45
C LEU A 25 5.70 6.32 -6.34
N VAL A 26 5.19 5.62 -5.32
CA VAL A 26 4.57 6.21 -4.13
C VAL A 26 5.20 5.58 -2.92
N LYS A 27 5.74 6.42 -2.03
CA LYS A 27 6.29 5.95 -0.76
C LYS A 27 5.23 5.16 0.01
N PRO A 28 5.62 4.08 0.69
CA PRO A 28 4.71 3.31 1.52
C PRO A 28 3.89 4.23 2.45
N PHE A 29 2.57 4.07 2.48
CA PHE A 29 1.68 4.85 3.34
C PHE A 29 0.71 3.94 4.09
N SER A 30 0.36 4.34 5.31
CA SER A 30 -0.61 3.63 6.14
C SER A 30 -2.01 4.19 6.00
N PHE A 31 -3.01 3.33 6.13
CA PHE A 31 -4.42 3.70 6.28
C PHE A 31 -5.11 2.79 7.30
N THR A 32 -6.24 3.23 7.83
CA THR A 32 -6.99 2.50 8.86
C THR A 32 -7.71 1.30 8.25
N ASN A 33 -7.91 0.26 9.05
CA ASN A 33 -8.77 -0.86 8.68
C ASN A 33 -9.87 -0.98 9.72
N ASP A 34 -10.75 0.01 9.71
CA ASP A 34 -11.96 0.05 10.51
C ASP A 34 -13.16 0.36 9.61
N TYR A 35 -14.35 0.47 10.19
CA TYR A 35 -15.56 0.78 9.44
C TYR A 35 -15.59 2.20 8.86
N SER A 36 -14.69 3.09 9.28
CA SER A 36 -14.50 4.43 8.70
C SER A 36 -13.51 4.45 7.55
N GLY A 37 -12.58 3.49 7.48
CA GLY A 37 -11.47 3.48 6.52
C GLY A 37 -10.28 4.28 7.00
#